data_AF-A0A5C5XVM5-F1
#
_entry.id   AF-A0A5C5XVM5-F1
#
_cell.length_a   1.000
_cell.length_b   1.000
_cell.length_c   1.000
_cell.angle_alpha   90.00
_cell.angle_beta   90.00
_cell.angle_gamma   90.00
#
_symmetry.space_group_name_H-M   'P 1'
#
loop_
_entity.id
_entity.type
_entity.pdbx_description
1 polymer ?
#
loop_
_entity_poly.entity_id
_entity_poly.type
_entity_poly.pdbx_seq_one_letter_code
_entity_poly.pdbx_strand_id
1 'polypeptide(L)'
;MSKKAIAKWVSIAVVALAILVWIRTVPSEDWEADFRRWIAGLGVWGPVVLCLIYITATLCLLPGSIITLAAGALFGLVGGFALVSVASTTGAGLAFLIARYVARDKVSEFAQSNAKFAAVDKAISEGGWKIVGLLRLSPAIPFTWQNYLYGLTQIHFWPYLLTTWVAMMPGTFMYAYLGSVASAASTSEGKPIWQWGLLVVGLLTTVTVAIYTAKLAQEKFREQTQSTQRSTGAQCSAAVECGDHHEV
;
A
#
# COMPACT_ATOMS: atom_id res chain seq x y z
N MET A 1 -15.28 -17.28 -25.70
CA MET A 1 -14.48 -16.90 -24.51
C MET A 1 -13.57 -18.06 -24.11
N SER A 2 -12.26 -17.82 -23.92
CA SER A 2 -11.31 -18.91 -23.62
C SER A 2 -11.60 -19.53 -22.25
N LYS A 3 -11.40 -20.85 -22.12
CA LYS A 3 -11.61 -21.60 -20.86
C LYS A 3 -10.86 -20.98 -19.67
N LYS A 4 -9.73 -20.30 -19.92
CA LYS A 4 -8.95 -19.56 -18.91
C LYS A 4 -9.64 -18.30 -18.40
N ALA A 5 -10.38 -17.58 -19.27
CA ALA A 5 -11.13 -16.40 -18.86
C ALA A 5 -12.32 -16.78 -17.96
N ILE A 6 -13.01 -17.87 -18.28
CA ILE A 6 -14.13 -18.38 -17.48
C ILE A 6 -13.63 -18.85 -16.10
N ALA A 7 -12.53 -19.60 -16.05
CA ALA A 7 -11.91 -20.02 -14.78
C ALA A 7 -11.51 -18.82 -13.89
N LYS A 8 -10.98 -17.75 -14.49
CA LYS A 8 -10.64 -16.52 -13.78
C LYS A 8 -11.89 -15.85 -13.18
N TRP A 9 -12.96 -15.68 -13.96
CA TRP A 9 -14.20 -15.08 -13.45
C TRP A 9 -14.89 -15.93 -12.40
N VAL A 10 -14.86 -17.26 -12.54
CA VAL A 10 -15.39 -18.19 -11.53
C VAL A 10 -14.57 -18.11 -10.24
N SER A 11 -13.24 -18.05 -10.31
CA SER A 11 -12.41 -17.88 -9.11
C SER A 11 -12.65 -16.54 -8.40
N ILE A 12 -12.85 -15.46 -9.16
CA ILE A 12 -13.20 -14.14 -8.61
C ILE A 12 -14.58 -14.19 -7.95
N ALA A 13 -15.57 -14.83 -8.58
CA ALA A 13 -16.90 -14.99 -8.02
C ALA A 13 -16.91 -15.84 -6.75
N VAL A 14 -16.14 -16.93 -6.71
CA VAL A 14 -16.00 -17.80 -5.54
C VAL A 14 -15.30 -17.08 -4.39
N VAL A 15 -14.25 -16.32 -4.66
CA VAL A 15 -13.56 -15.49 -3.65
C VAL A 15 -14.49 -14.38 -3.14
N ALA A 16 -15.23 -13.72 -4.03
CA ALA A 16 -16.23 -12.72 -3.63
C ALA A 16 -17.35 -13.33 -2.78
N LEU A 17 -17.82 -14.53 -3.14
CA LEU A 17 -18.82 -15.26 -2.35
C LEU A 17 -18.29 -15.69 -1.00
N ALA A 18 -17.04 -16.18 -0.93
CA ALA A 18 -16.39 -16.57 0.31
C ALA A 18 -16.16 -15.36 1.23
N ILE A 19 -15.79 -14.21 0.68
CA ILE A 19 -15.69 -12.93 1.42
C ILE A 19 -17.08 -12.49 1.90
N LEU A 20 -18.12 -12.59 1.07
CA LEU A 20 -19.51 -12.26 1.44
C LEU A 20 -20.04 -13.17 2.54
N VAL A 21 -19.76 -14.48 2.47
CA VAL A 21 -20.14 -15.45 3.49
C VAL A 21 -19.35 -15.16 4.77
N TRP A 22 -18.05 -14.90 4.69
CA TRP A 22 -17.23 -14.55 5.85
C TRP A 22 -17.72 -13.27 6.55
N ILE A 23 -18.07 -12.22 5.79
CA ILE A 23 -18.70 -11.00 6.31
C ILE A 23 -20.04 -11.28 7.01
N ARG A 24 -20.77 -12.32 6.59
CA ARG A 24 -22.10 -12.67 7.13
C ARG A 24 -22.05 -13.67 8.29
N THR A 25 -21.04 -14.52 8.36
CA THR A 25 -20.95 -15.61 9.34
C THR A 25 -20.00 -15.33 10.50
N VAL A 26 -19.08 -14.37 10.37
CA VAL A 26 -18.32 -13.88 11.52
C VAL A 26 -19.26 -13.05 12.38
N PRO A 27 -19.46 -13.38 13.67
CA PRO A 27 -20.21 -12.55 14.60
C PRO A 27 -19.47 -11.20 14.75
N SER A 28 -19.85 -10.21 13.95
CA SER A 28 -19.16 -8.92 13.84
C SER A 28 -19.53 -7.93 14.94
N GLU A 29 -20.58 -8.20 15.71
CA GLU A 29 -21.15 -7.26 16.68
C GLU A 29 -20.27 -7.11 17.94
N ASP A 30 -19.59 -8.19 18.39
CA ASP A 30 -18.87 -8.16 19.68
C ASP A 30 -17.37 -7.86 19.53
N TRP A 31 -16.68 -8.40 18.52
CA TRP A 31 -15.22 -8.30 18.46
C TRP A 31 -14.71 -6.87 18.26
N GLU A 32 -15.41 -6.06 17.45
CA GLU A 32 -15.05 -4.67 17.26
C GLU A 32 -15.30 -3.85 18.53
N ALA A 33 -16.44 -4.09 19.19
CA ALA A 33 -16.81 -3.40 20.41
C ALA A 33 -15.86 -3.78 21.56
N ASP A 34 -15.51 -5.06 21.70
CA ASP A 34 -14.59 -5.56 22.70
C ASP A 34 -13.16 -5.10 22.46
N PHE A 35 -12.70 -5.12 21.20
CA PHE A 35 -11.38 -4.57 20.85
C PHE A 35 -11.31 -3.07 21.15
N ARG A 36 -12.38 -2.33 20.84
CA ARG A 36 -12.46 -0.90 21.15
C ARG A 36 -12.49 -0.64 22.65
N ARG A 37 -13.28 -1.40 23.41
CA ARG A 37 -13.34 -1.29 24.89
C ARG A 37 -12.00 -1.66 25.52
N TRP A 38 -11.32 -2.68 25.00
CA TRP A 38 -10.01 -3.09 25.46
C TRP A 38 -8.97 -1.98 25.22
N ILE A 39 -8.91 -1.42 24.01
CA ILE A 39 -7.99 -0.30 23.71
C ILE A 39 -8.34 0.95 24.50
N ALA A 40 -9.62 1.30 24.62
CA ALA A 40 -10.06 2.44 25.41
C ALA A 40 -9.75 2.25 26.91
N GLY A 41 -9.87 1.02 27.42
CA GLY A 41 -9.54 0.64 28.80
C GLY A 41 -8.05 0.74 29.13
N LEU A 42 -7.16 0.72 28.12
CA LEU A 42 -5.72 0.95 28.30
C LEU A 42 -5.37 2.43 28.53
N GLY A 43 -6.32 3.35 28.37
CA GLY A 43 -6.11 4.78 28.59
C GLY A 43 -4.96 5.35 27.74
N VAL A 44 -3.95 5.92 28.41
CA VAL A 44 -2.79 6.54 27.74
C VAL A 44 -1.93 5.54 26.96
N TRP A 45 -2.01 4.24 27.28
CA TRP A 45 -1.26 3.19 26.61
C TRP A 45 -1.93 2.67 25.33
N GLY A 46 -3.22 2.95 25.13
CA GLY A 46 -3.97 2.51 23.94
C GLY A 46 -3.27 2.87 22.62
N PRO A 47 -2.82 4.12 22.43
CA PRO A 47 -2.04 4.53 21.25
C PRO A 47 -0.76 3.71 21.04
N VAL A 48 -0.01 3.44 22.11
CA VAL A 48 1.27 2.72 22.06
C VAL A 48 1.04 1.27 21.65
N VAL A 49 0.05 0.61 22.26
CA VAL A 49 -0.28 -0.79 21.95
C VAL A 49 -0.78 -0.92 20.51
N LEU A 50 -1.64 0.00 20.04
CA LEU A 50 -2.11 -0.03 18.65
C LEU A 50 -0.96 0.21 17.66
N CYS A 51 -0.01 1.08 17.98
CA CYS A 51 1.20 1.29 17.20
C CYS A 51 2.04 0.00 17.09
N LEU A 52 2.27 -0.69 18.20
CA LEU A 52 3.00 -1.96 18.22
C LEU A 52 2.27 -3.04 17.41
N ILE A 53 0.95 -3.18 17.57
CA ILE A 53 0.13 -4.10 16.78
C ILE A 53 0.28 -3.81 15.29
N TYR A 54 0.23 -2.53 14.89
CA TYR A 54 0.42 -2.14 13.48
C TYR A 54 1.80 -2.51 12.96
N ILE A 55 2.86 -2.25 13.73
CA ILE A 55 4.24 -2.60 13.36
C ILE A 55 4.37 -4.10 13.19
N THR A 56 3.91 -4.90 14.16
CA THR A 56 3.96 -6.36 14.08
C THR A 56 3.14 -6.89 12.91
N ALA A 57 1.94 -6.35 12.68
CA ALA A 57 1.12 -6.71 11.52
C ALA A 57 1.84 -6.40 10.20
N THR A 58 2.52 -5.26 10.11
CA THR A 58 3.36 -4.89 8.97
C THR A 58 4.50 -5.89 8.78
N LEU A 59 5.16 -6.32 9.86
CA LEU A 59 6.21 -7.32 9.76
C LEU A 59 5.67 -8.70 9.33
N CYS A 60 4.49 -9.08 9.82
CA CYS A 60 3.83 -10.34 9.48
C CYS A 60 3.07 -10.34 8.13
N LEU A 61 3.28 -9.32 7.29
CA LEU A 61 2.65 -9.18 5.97
C LEU A 61 1.11 -9.01 6.01
N LEU A 62 0.54 -8.64 7.15
CA LEU A 62 -0.91 -8.40 7.28
C LEU A 62 -1.31 -7.03 6.69
N PRO A 63 -2.54 -6.92 6.15
CA PRO A 63 -3.05 -5.67 5.62
C PRO A 63 -3.33 -4.67 6.74
N GLY A 64 -2.58 -3.56 6.76
CA GLY A 64 -2.74 -2.50 7.75
C GLY A 64 -4.03 -1.66 7.62
N SER A 65 -4.82 -1.83 6.55
CA SER A 65 -6.04 -1.05 6.29
C SER A 65 -7.09 -1.17 7.40
N ILE A 66 -7.29 -2.39 7.92
CA ILE A 66 -8.24 -2.66 9.02
C ILE A 66 -7.79 -1.92 10.29
N ILE A 67 -6.49 -1.96 10.58
CA ILE A 67 -5.91 -1.30 11.75
C ILE A 67 -5.97 0.23 11.61
N THR A 68 -5.76 0.76 10.41
CA THR A 68 -5.91 2.20 10.14
C THR A 68 -7.35 2.69 10.32
N LEU A 69 -8.33 1.91 9.86
CA LEU A 69 -9.76 2.20 10.08
C LEU A 69 -10.07 2.20 11.58
N ALA A 70 -9.61 1.17 12.31
CA ALA A 70 -9.79 1.09 13.75
C ALA A 70 -9.13 2.27 14.49
N ALA A 71 -7.92 2.68 14.10
CA ALA A 71 -7.22 3.82 14.65
C ALA A 71 -8.01 5.13 14.46
N GLY A 72 -8.54 5.36 13.25
CA GLY A 72 -9.38 6.52 12.95
C GLY A 72 -10.70 6.52 13.72
N ALA A 73 -11.26 5.33 13.95
CA ALA A 73 -12.50 5.16 14.69
C ALA A 73 -12.32 5.35 16.21
N LEU A 74 -11.14 4.99 16.75
CA LEU A 74 -10.81 5.08 18.17
C LEU A 74 -10.27 6.44 18.60
N PHE A 75 -9.36 7.02 17.81
CA PHE A 75 -8.62 8.23 18.17
C PHE A 75 -9.02 9.45 17.31
N GLY A 76 -10.04 9.30 16.48
CA GLY A 76 -10.46 10.30 15.51
C GLY A 76 -9.49 10.46 14.34
N LEU A 77 -9.80 11.40 13.45
CA LEU A 77 -9.00 11.63 12.24
C LEU A 77 -7.54 12.00 12.56
N VAL A 78 -7.33 13.04 13.38
CA VAL A 78 -5.99 13.58 13.62
C VAL A 78 -5.13 12.61 14.44
N GLY A 79 -5.69 12.07 15.54
CA GLY A 79 -5.00 11.12 16.39
C GLY A 79 -4.71 9.79 15.69
N GLY A 80 -5.70 9.24 14.98
CA GLY A 80 -5.55 8.02 14.19
C GLY A 80 -4.56 8.17 13.04
N PHE A 81 -4.62 9.29 12.31
CA PHE A 81 -3.67 9.60 11.23
C PHE A 81 -2.24 9.72 11.76
N ALA A 82 -2.00 10.50 12.82
CA ALA A 82 -0.67 10.69 13.38
C ALA A 82 -0.07 9.36 13.88
N LEU A 83 -0.87 8.58 14.62
CA LEU A 83 -0.46 7.27 15.13
C LEU A 83 -0.08 6.31 14.01
N VAL A 84 -0.95 6.17 13.01
CA VAL A 84 -0.70 5.24 11.89
C VAL A 84 0.44 5.73 11.02
N SER A 85 0.59 7.04 10.84
CA SER A 85 1.71 7.64 10.09
C SER A 85 3.05 7.27 10.72
N VAL A 86 3.18 7.38 12.05
CA VAL A 86 4.37 6.94 12.78
C VAL A 86 4.53 5.43 12.70
N ALA A 87 3.49 4.66 13.05
CA ALA A 87 3.56 3.20 13.10
C ALA A 87 3.90 2.57 11.74
N SER A 88 3.29 3.05 10.66
CA SER A 88 3.53 2.56 9.30
C SER A 88 4.92 2.92 8.78
N THR A 89 5.43 4.10 9.12
CA THR A 89 6.80 4.51 8.77
C THR A 89 7.82 3.65 9.50
N THR A 90 7.63 3.46 10.80
CA THR A 90 8.51 2.59 11.61
C THR A 90 8.44 1.14 11.13
N GLY A 91 7.25 0.59 10.89
CA GLY A 91 7.07 -0.79 10.41
C GLY A 91 7.70 -1.01 9.03
N ALA A 92 7.53 -0.07 8.09
CA ALA A 92 8.16 -0.13 6.78
C ALA A 92 9.69 -0.04 6.88
N GLY A 93 10.20 0.85 7.74
CA GLY A 93 11.63 0.96 8.02
C GLY A 93 12.21 -0.32 8.61
N LEU A 94 11.55 -0.93 9.58
CA LEU A 94 11.99 -2.19 10.18
C LEU A 94 11.97 -3.34 9.17
N ALA A 95 10.89 -3.50 8.39
CA ALA A 95 10.82 -4.52 7.34
C ALA A 95 11.97 -4.38 6.33
N PHE A 96 12.27 -3.14 5.93
CA PHE A 96 13.40 -2.83 5.05
C PHE A 96 14.75 -3.19 5.67
N LEU A 97 14.98 -2.83 6.94
CA LEU A 97 16.23 -3.13 7.63
C LEU A 97 16.41 -4.63 7.87
N ILE A 98 15.34 -5.34 8.23
CA ILE A 98 15.34 -6.80 8.37
C ILE A 98 15.70 -7.45 7.04
N ALA A 99 15.05 -7.05 5.94
CA ALA A 99 15.41 -7.52 4.61
C ALA A 99 16.89 -7.26 4.29
N ARG A 100 17.40 -6.06 4.57
CA ARG A 100 18.76 -5.67 4.22
C ARG A 100 19.84 -6.40 5.01
N TYR A 101 19.66 -6.56 6.32
CA TYR A 101 20.70 -7.11 7.19
C TYR A 101 20.57 -8.61 7.41
N VAL A 102 19.35 -9.16 7.39
CA VAL A 102 19.12 -10.59 7.65
C VAL A 102 19.15 -11.41 6.36
N ALA A 103 18.75 -10.83 5.21
CA ALA A 103 18.64 -11.57 3.96
C ALA A 103 19.73 -11.24 2.92
N ARG A 104 20.77 -10.44 3.27
CA ARG A 104 21.76 -9.92 2.31
C ARG A 104 22.41 -10.99 1.43
N ASP A 105 22.74 -12.14 1.98
CA ASP A 105 23.37 -13.23 1.22
C ASP A 105 22.36 -13.89 0.26
N LYS A 106 21.12 -14.07 0.71
CA LYS A 106 20.01 -14.55 -0.12
C LYS A 106 19.63 -13.56 -1.22
N VAL A 107 19.80 -12.26 -0.99
CA VAL A 107 19.58 -11.23 -2.02
C VAL A 107 20.57 -11.38 -3.16
N SER A 108 21.86 -11.52 -2.84
CA SER A 108 22.90 -11.69 -3.86
C SER A 108 22.63 -12.93 -4.71
N GLU A 109 22.27 -14.04 -4.07
CA GLU A 109 21.93 -15.31 -4.74
C GLU A 109 20.62 -15.21 -5.55
N PHE A 110 19.60 -14.54 -5.01
CA PHE A 110 18.31 -14.36 -5.70
C PHE A 110 18.41 -13.37 -6.86
N ALA A 111 19.22 -12.32 -6.75
CA ALA A 111 19.47 -11.37 -7.84
C ALA A 111 20.23 -12.02 -9.00
N GLN A 112 21.19 -12.89 -8.71
CA GLN A 112 21.92 -13.64 -9.73
C GLN A 112 21.04 -14.70 -10.42
N SER A 113 20.10 -15.30 -9.70
CA SER A 113 19.20 -16.34 -10.24
C SER A 113 17.92 -15.79 -10.91
N ASN A 114 17.56 -14.52 -10.69
CA ASN A 114 16.30 -13.94 -11.18
C ASN A 114 16.50 -12.62 -11.95
N ALA A 115 16.55 -12.72 -13.29
CA ALA A 115 16.76 -11.56 -14.18
C ALA A 115 15.75 -10.42 -13.99
N LYS A 116 14.51 -10.72 -13.59
CA LYS A 116 13.49 -9.71 -13.28
C LYS A 116 13.81 -8.91 -12.02
N PHE A 117 14.33 -9.57 -10.99
CA PHE A 117 14.74 -8.90 -9.75
C PHE A 117 15.98 -8.03 -9.99
N ALA A 118 16.97 -8.53 -10.73
CA ALA A 118 18.14 -7.75 -11.13
C ALA A 118 17.77 -6.49 -11.93
N ALA A 119 16.79 -6.58 -12.84
CA ALA A 119 16.28 -5.43 -13.58
C ALA A 119 15.60 -4.40 -12.65
N VAL A 120 14.83 -4.86 -11.66
CA VAL A 120 14.19 -3.98 -10.66
C VAL A 120 15.23 -3.32 -9.75
N ASP A 121 16.23 -4.07 -9.27
CA ASP A 121 17.31 -3.53 -8.45
C ASP A 121 18.14 -2.48 -9.21
N LYS A 122 18.50 -2.77 -10.46
CA LYS A 122 19.19 -1.81 -11.33
C LYS A 122 18.36 -0.55 -11.57
N ALA A 123 17.07 -0.69 -11.89
CA ALA A 123 16.18 0.45 -12.07
C ALA A 123 16.05 1.28 -10.79
N ILE A 124 15.99 0.65 -9.62
CA ILE A 124 15.97 1.35 -8.32
C ILE A 124 17.32 2.03 -8.03
N SER A 125 18.44 1.42 -8.40
CA SER A 125 19.77 2.03 -8.25
C SER A 125 19.92 3.28 -9.12
N GLU A 126 19.39 3.26 -10.35
CA GLU A 126 19.52 4.38 -11.30
C GLU A 126 18.47 5.48 -11.08
N GLY A 127 17.22 5.12 -10.79
CA GLY A 127 16.12 6.07 -10.61
C GLY A 127 15.75 6.37 -9.16
N GLY A 128 16.40 5.72 -8.19
CA GLY A 128 16.33 6.01 -6.77
C GLY A 128 14.92 6.06 -6.20
N TRP A 129 14.64 7.14 -5.46
CA TRP A 129 13.36 7.36 -4.80
C TRP A 129 12.17 7.46 -5.77
N LYS A 130 12.40 7.95 -6.99
CA LYS A 130 11.34 8.05 -8.01
C LYS A 130 10.85 6.66 -8.35
N ILE A 131 11.74 5.71 -8.63
CA ILE A 131 11.38 4.33 -9.00
C ILE A 131 10.68 3.60 -7.84
N VAL A 132 11.04 3.90 -6.59
CA VAL A 132 10.34 3.36 -5.41
C VAL A 132 8.94 3.93 -5.27
N GLY A 133 8.78 5.25 -5.40
CA GLY A 133 7.46 5.87 -5.51
C GLY A 133 6.70 5.28 -6.69
N LEU A 134 7.41 4.93 -7.76
CA LEU A 134 6.83 4.36 -8.93
C LEU A 134 6.23 2.96 -8.60
N LEU A 135 7.07 2.02 -8.20
CA LEU A 135 6.68 0.65 -7.87
C LEU A 135 5.59 0.58 -6.77
N ARG A 136 5.54 1.56 -5.86
CA ARG A 136 4.48 1.68 -4.83
C ARG A 136 3.08 1.94 -5.35
N LEU A 137 2.95 2.64 -6.46
CA LEU A 137 1.66 2.90 -7.08
C LEU A 137 1.30 1.83 -8.11
N SER A 138 2.23 0.90 -8.40
CA SER A 138 1.94 -0.29 -9.17
C SER A 138 1.12 -1.27 -8.32
N PRO A 139 -0.07 -1.70 -8.77
CA PRO A 139 -0.88 -2.68 -8.06
C PRO A 139 -0.31 -4.11 -8.14
N ALA A 140 0.84 -4.30 -8.80
CA ALA A 140 1.42 -5.61 -9.05
C ALA A 140 1.92 -6.33 -7.80
N ILE A 141 2.32 -5.61 -6.75
CA ILE A 141 2.90 -6.19 -5.53
C ILE A 141 2.24 -5.59 -4.29
N PRO A 142 1.77 -6.41 -3.32
CA PRO A 142 1.18 -5.90 -2.09
C PRO A 142 2.17 -5.05 -1.28
N PHE A 143 1.67 -3.96 -0.69
CA PHE A 143 2.45 -2.96 0.06
C PHE A 143 3.49 -3.59 1.01
N THR A 144 3.07 -4.58 1.77
CA THR A 144 3.90 -5.19 2.80
C THR A 144 5.07 -6.00 2.22
N TRP A 145 4.87 -6.62 1.06
CA TRP A 145 5.92 -7.32 0.32
C TRP A 145 6.92 -6.34 -0.30
N GLN A 146 6.44 -5.20 -0.79
CA GLN A 146 7.31 -4.19 -1.36
C GLN A 146 8.33 -3.67 -0.34
N ASN A 147 7.95 -3.50 0.93
CA ASN A 147 8.87 -3.04 1.98
C ASN A 147 10.08 -3.95 2.15
N TYR A 148 9.86 -5.26 2.08
CA TYR A 148 10.96 -6.23 2.09
C TYR A 148 11.77 -6.17 0.80
N LEU A 149 11.11 -6.14 -0.37
CA LEU A 149 11.80 -6.07 -1.67
C LEU A 149 12.73 -4.86 -1.80
N TYR A 150 12.33 -3.69 -1.31
CA TYR A 150 13.18 -2.50 -1.31
C TYR A 150 14.38 -2.64 -0.36
N GLY A 151 14.24 -3.38 0.75
CA GLY A 151 15.37 -3.68 1.63
C GLY A 151 16.44 -4.53 0.94
N LEU A 152 16.02 -5.35 -0.02
CA LEU A 152 16.88 -6.18 -0.86
C LEU A 152 17.53 -5.40 -2.03
N THR A 153 17.14 -4.16 -2.31
CA THR A 153 17.71 -3.37 -3.42
C THR A 153 18.84 -2.46 -2.95
N GLN A 154 19.51 -1.74 -3.85
CA GLN A 154 20.58 -0.79 -3.53
C GLN A 154 20.11 0.58 -3.00
N ILE A 155 18.80 0.81 -2.81
CA ILE A 155 18.33 2.14 -2.38
C ILE A 155 18.78 2.49 -0.95
N HIS A 156 19.11 3.75 -0.71
CA HIS A 156 19.41 4.25 0.62
C HIS A 156 18.14 4.28 1.51
N PHE A 157 18.31 4.03 2.81
CA PHE A 157 17.21 3.95 3.78
C PHE A 157 16.37 5.22 3.85
N TRP A 158 17.01 6.40 3.95
CA TRP A 158 16.29 7.67 4.12
C TRP A 158 15.45 8.09 2.90
N PRO A 159 15.99 8.07 1.66
CA PRO A 159 15.17 8.32 0.48
C PRO A 159 14.00 7.34 0.35
N TYR A 160 14.21 6.06 0.68
CA TYR A 160 13.13 5.07 0.74
C TYR A 160 12.07 5.46 1.77
N LEU A 161 12.47 5.75 3.01
CA LEU A 161 11.57 6.00 4.13
C LEU A 161 10.73 7.27 3.93
N LEU A 162 11.35 8.36 3.46
CA LEU A 162 10.66 9.64 3.21
C LEU A 162 9.67 9.52 2.05
N THR A 163 10.08 8.91 0.95
CA THR A 163 9.19 8.66 -0.20
C THR A 163 8.03 7.77 0.20
N THR A 164 8.32 6.78 1.03
CA THR A 164 7.34 5.85 1.58
C THR A 164 6.29 6.57 2.39
N TRP A 165 6.73 7.41 3.32
CA TRP A 165 5.87 8.19 4.17
C TRP A 165 4.99 9.15 3.37
N VAL A 166 5.58 9.91 2.45
CA VAL A 166 4.85 10.87 1.60
C VAL A 166 3.83 10.16 0.70
N ALA A 167 4.19 9.04 0.09
CA ALA A 167 3.28 8.28 -0.77
C ALA A 167 2.09 7.67 0.00
N MET A 168 2.28 7.35 1.29
CA MET A 168 1.23 6.74 2.11
C MET A 168 0.29 7.75 2.76
N MET A 169 0.71 9.01 2.96
CA MET A 169 -0.10 10.04 3.62
C MET A 169 -1.53 10.15 3.09
N PRO A 170 -1.79 10.24 1.76
CA PRO A 170 -3.16 10.38 1.26
C PRO A 170 -4.03 9.15 1.59
N GLY A 171 -3.46 7.95 1.46
CA GLY A 171 -4.15 6.70 1.78
C GLY A 171 -4.47 6.58 3.26
N THR A 172 -3.47 6.82 4.12
CA THR A 172 -3.64 6.80 5.58
C THR A 172 -4.68 7.79 6.04
N PHE A 173 -4.68 9.01 5.49
CA PHE A 173 -5.67 10.03 5.80
C PHE A 173 -7.07 9.56 5.43
N MET A 174 -7.26 9.01 4.22
CA MET A 174 -8.58 8.55 3.77
C MET A 174 -9.13 7.40 4.63
N TYR A 175 -8.30 6.41 4.97
CA TYR A 175 -8.73 5.31 5.85
C TYR A 175 -9.00 5.78 7.28
N ALA A 176 -8.16 6.66 7.84
CA ALA A 176 -8.40 7.23 9.17
C ALA A 176 -9.68 8.07 9.20
N TYR A 177 -9.94 8.82 8.12
CA TYR A 177 -11.17 9.59 7.95
C TYR A 177 -12.40 8.69 7.92
N LEU A 178 -12.40 7.67 7.05
CA LEU A 178 -13.48 6.68 6.98
C LEU A 178 -13.77 6.03 8.33
N GLY A 179 -12.73 5.64 9.07
CA GLY A 179 -12.87 5.09 10.42
C GLY A 179 -13.54 6.07 11.39
N SER A 180 -13.11 7.33 11.37
CA SER A 180 -13.67 8.38 12.23
C SER A 180 -15.14 8.68 11.90
N VAL A 181 -15.51 8.71 10.62
CA VAL A 181 -16.89 8.92 10.16
C VAL A 181 -17.77 7.73 10.54
N ALA A 182 -17.29 6.50 10.33
CA ALA A 182 -18.02 5.29 10.68
C ALA A 182 -18.34 5.23 12.19
N SER A 183 -17.37 5.57 13.05
CA SER A 183 -17.59 5.63 14.49
C SER A 183 -18.53 6.75 14.92
N ALA A 184 -18.49 7.89 14.22
CA ALA A 184 -19.43 8.98 14.46
C ALA A 184 -20.85 8.58 14.05
N ALA A 185 -21.02 7.86 12.95
CA ALA A 185 -22.31 7.37 12.46
C ALA A 185 -22.97 6.37 13.43
N SER A 186 -22.20 5.45 14.00
CA SER A 186 -22.72 4.43 14.94
C SER A 186 -23.13 4.99 16.31
N THR A 187 -22.66 6.19 16.68
CA THR A 187 -23.00 6.87 17.95
C THR A 187 -24.09 7.95 17.78
N SER A 188 -24.71 8.04 16.59
CA SER A 188 -25.57 9.14 16.18
C SER A 188 -27.05 8.99 16.55
N GLU A 189 -27.38 8.84 17.83
CA GLU A 189 -28.67 9.38 18.30
C GLU A 189 -28.49 10.91 18.52
N GLY A 190 -28.95 11.73 17.56
CA GLY A 190 -29.18 13.17 17.80
C GLY A 190 -28.19 14.21 17.23
N LYS A 191 -27.30 13.87 16.28
CA LYS A 191 -26.44 14.89 15.63
C LYS A 191 -27.19 15.68 14.54
N PRO A 192 -27.04 17.02 14.50
CA PRO A 192 -27.77 17.87 13.55
C PRO A 192 -27.31 17.65 12.09
N ILE A 193 -28.25 17.79 11.15
CA ILE A 193 -28.07 17.44 9.72
C ILE A 193 -26.91 18.14 9.01
N TRP A 194 -26.47 19.31 9.50
CA TRP A 194 -25.32 20.03 8.97
C TRP A 194 -23.98 19.33 9.23
N GLN A 195 -23.85 18.56 10.31
CA GLN A 195 -22.65 17.75 10.58
C GLN A 195 -22.54 16.59 9.58
N TRP A 196 -23.68 15.98 9.21
CA TRP A 196 -23.74 14.99 8.14
C TRP A 196 -23.38 15.59 6.79
N GLY A 197 -23.85 16.81 6.49
CA GLY A 197 -23.44 17.56 5.30
C GLY A 197 -21.93 17.76 5.22
N LEU A 198 -21.29 18.19 6.31
CA LEU A 198 -19.83 18.36 6.37
C LEU A 198 -19.06 17.04 6.25
N LEU A 199 -19.57 15.94 6.81
CA LEU A 199 -18.96 14.62 6.68
C LEU A 199 -19.06 14.07 5.25
N VAL A 200 -20.20 14.25 4.59
CA VAL A 200 -20.39 13.84 3.19
C VAL A 200 -19.52 14.68 2.26
N VAL A 201 -19.47 16.00 2.47
CA VAL A 201 -18.59 16.90 1.69
C VAL A 201 -17.13 16.55 1.93
N GLY A 202 -16.70 16.35 3.17
CA GLY A 202 -15.33 15.94 3.50
C GLY A 202 -14.95 14.59 2.91
N LEU A 203 -15.87 13.62 2.89
CA LEU A 203 -15.69 12.32 2.24
C LEU A 203 -15.52 12.48 0.73
N LEU A 204 -16.41 13.25 0.09
CA LEU A 204 -16.36 13.49 -1.35
C LEU A 204 -15.07 14.22 -1.76
N THR A 205 -14.67 15.25 -1.01
CA THR A 205 -13.41 15.96 -1.25
C THR A 205 -12.22 15.02 -1.11
N THR A 206 -12.17 14.21 -0.05
CA THR A 206 -11.06 13.28 0.20
C THR A 206 -10.98 12.19 -0.88
N VAL A 207 -12.11 11.60 -1.26
CA VAL A 207 -12.18 10.60 -2.33
C VAL A 207 -11.76 11.21 -3.67
N THR A 208 -12.20 12.44 -3.96
CA THR A 208 -11.83 13.14 -5.20
C THR A 208 -10.33 13.42 -5.24
N VAL A 209 -9.74 13.91 -4.14
CA VAL A 209 -8.30 14.18 -4.05
C VAL A 209 -7.49 12.88 -4.12
N ALA A 210 -7.93 11.81 -3.46
CA ALA A 210 -7.28 10.50 -3.51
C ALA A 210 -7.33 9.89 -4.92
N ILE A 211 -8.48 9.95 -5.59
CA ILE A 211 -8.61 9.50 -6.99
C ILE A 211 -7.79 10.38 -7.91
N TYR A 212 -7.79 11.70 -7.71
CA TYR A 212 -7.03 12.64 -8.53
C TYR A 212 -5.53 12.40 -8.39
N THR A 213 -5.02 12.27 -7.17
CA THR A 213 -3.60 11.95 -6.91
C THR A 213 -3.21 10.58 -7.43
N ALA A 214 -4.07 9.56 -7.29
CA ALA A 214 -3.84 8.24 -7.86
C ALA A 214 -3.81 8.28 -9.39
N LYS A 215 -4.75 8.99 -10.04
CA LYS A 215 -4.81 9.15 -11.49
C LYS A 215 -3.63 9.95 -12.04
N LEU A 216 -3.33 11.09 -11.42
CA LEU A 216 -2.22 11.96 -11.79
C LEU A 216 -0.90 11.23 -11.67
N ALA A 217 -0.75 10.44 -10.60
CA ALA A 217 0.42 9.61 -10.48
C ALA A 217 0.46 8.60 -11.63
N GLN A 218 -0.58 7.76 -11.79
CA GLN A 218 -0.70 6.74 -12.86
C GLN A 218 -0.46 7.27 -14.28
N GLU A 219 -0.84 8.51 -14.57
CA GLU A 219 -0.64 9.14 -15.87
C GLU A 219 0.85 9.37 -16.15
N LYS A 220 1.58 9.91 -15.16
CA LYS A 220 3.04 10.11 -15.27
C LYS A 220 3.82 8.80 -15.37
N PHE A 221 3.31 7.72 -14.79
CA PHE A 221 3.89 6.38 -15.00
C PHE A 221 3.79 5.90 -16.42
N ARG A 222 2.61 6.08 -17.02
CA ARG A 222 2.36 5.63 -18.39
C ARG A 222 3.27 6.35 -19.36
N GLU A 223 3.47 7.65 -19.17
CA GLU A 223 4.40 8.45 -19.97
C GLU A 223 5.85 7.96 -19.86
N GLN A 224 6.33 7.69 -18.64
CA GLN A 224 7.70 7.19 -18.42
C GLN A 224 7.89 5.76 -18.94
N THR A 225 6.92 4.87 -18.72
CA THR A 225 7.00 3.49 -19.21
C THR A 225 6.97 3.45 -20.74
N GLN A 226 6.18 4.32 -21.37
CA GLN A 226 6.14 4.46 -22.83
C GLN A 226 7.41 5.09 -23.40
N SER A 227 8.03 6.06 -22.73
CA SER A 227 9.28 6.66 -23.21
C SER A 227 10.44 5.67 -23.13
N THR A 228 10.54 4.88 -22.06
CA THR A 228 11.52 3.79 -21.94
C THR A 228 11.25 2.66 -22.95
N GLN A 229 10.00 2.22 -23.15
CA GLN A 229 9.69 1.21 -24.17
C GLN A 229 9.93 1.71 -25.60
N ARG A 230 9.67 2.99 -25.90
CA ARG A 230 9.99 3.58 -27.20
C ARG A 230 11.49 3.65 -27.46
N SER A 231 12.31 4.01 -26.46
CA SER A 231 13.76 4.04 -26.63
C SER A 231 14.36 2.63 -26.78
N THR A 232 13.90 1.65 -25.99
CA THR A 232 14.36 0.25 -26.11
C THR A 232 13.86 -0.40 -27.40
N GLY A 233 12.63 -0.13 -27.83
CA GLY A 233 12.08 -0.62 -29.09
C GLY A 233 12.78 -0.04 -30.32
N ALA A 234 13.09 1.26 -30.31
CA ALA A 234 13.86 1.91 -31.37
C ALA A 234 15.30 1.37 -31.45
N GLN A 235 15.95 1.15 -30.30
CA GLN A 235 17.28 0.54 -30.24
C GLN A 235 17.29 -0.92 -30.73
N CYS A 236 16.26 -1.70 -30.38
CA CYS A 236 16.15 -3.08 -30.83
C CYS A 236 15.85 -3.19 -32.33
N SER A 237 15.03 -2.27 -32.88
CA SER A 237 14.78 -2.18 -34.33
C SER A 237 16.05 -1.80 -35.08
N ALA A 238 16.80 -0.79 -34.61
CA ALA A 238 18.06 -0.37 -35.23
C ALA A 238 19.16 -1.44 -35.13
N ALA A 239 19.21 -2.21 -34.05
CA ALA A 239 20.18 -3.31 -33.90
C ALA A 239 19.87 -4.51 -34.82
N VAL A 240 18.60 -4.79 -35.09
CA VAL A 240 18.19 -5.81 -36.08
C VAL A 240 18.55 -5.35 -37.50
N GLU A 241 18.32 -4.09 -37.82
CA GLU A 241 18.63 -3.50 -39.14
C GLU A 241 20.15 -3.40 -39.39
N CYS A 242 20.97 -3.16 -38.36
CA CYS A 242 22.44 -3.21 -38.47
C CYS A 242 23.01 -4.65 -38.46
N GLY A 243 22.28 -5.62 -37.92
CA GLY A 243 22.69 -7.04 -37.89
C GLY A 243 22.57 -7.72 -39.26
N ASP A 244 21.54 -7.39 -40.05
CA ASP A 244 21.33 -7.94 -41.40
C ASP A 244 22.36 -7.44 -42.43
N HIS A 245 23.10 -6.37 -42.14
CA HIS A 245 24.12 -5.83 -43.04
C HIS A 245 25.52 -6.45 -42.87
N HIS A 246 25.71 -7.40 -41.94
CA HIS A 246 27.00 -8.03 -41.67
C HIS A 246 27.09 -9.52 -42.04
N GLU A 247 26.05 -10.11 -42.64
CA GLU A 247 26.02 -11.52 -43.09
C GLU A 247 26.01 -11.71 -44.63
N VAL A 248 26.50 -10.76 -45.43
CA VAL A 248 26.66 -10.94 -46.89
C VAL A 248 28.12 -10.79 -47.32
#